data_AF-A0A820VQC4-F1
#
_entry.id   AF-A0A820VQC4-F1
#
_cell.length_a   1.000
_cell.length_b   1.000
_cell.length_c   1.000
_cell.angle_alpha   90.00
_cell.angle_beta   90.00
_cell.angle_gamma   90.00
#
_symmetry.space_group_name_H-M   'P 1'
#
loop_
_entity.id
_entity.type
_entity.pdbx_description
1 polymer ?
#
loop_
_entity_poly.entity_id
_entity_poly.type
_entity_poly.pdbx_seq_one_letter_code
_entity_poly.pdbx_strand_id
1 'polypeptide(L)'
;MLDLGTCKRYFSSINKEKKLGLNKVTKISTMCELLNARQIDETMFYEYCKLIILYLTVPVTTATAERSLSVLNRIKTYLRCTMSQQRLNHVIIPHIHNDKLDLLDLKSVCSDFISKNENSKTFFSAV
;
A
#
# COMPACT_ATOMS: atom_id res chain seq x y z
N MET A 1 1.93 -4.28 -6.16
CA MET A 1 1.17 -3.02 -6.21
C MET A 1 0.13 -3.18 -7.31
N LEU A 2 -1.13 -3.45 -6.96
CA LEU A 2 -2.20 -3.64 -7.94
C LEU A 2 -2.51 -2.27 -8.56
N ASP A 3 -2.37 -2.17 -9.88
CA ASP A 3 -2.64 -0.95 -10.64
C ASP A 3 -4.13 -0.56 -10.51
N LEU A 4 -4.41 0.75 -10.49
CA LEU A 4 -5.77 1.31 -10.47
C LEU A 4 -6.60 0.77 -11.64
N GLY A 5 -5.95 0.50 -12.78
CA GLY A 5 -6.54 -0.17 -13.94
C GLY A 5 -6.96 -1.62 -13.67
N THR A 6 -6.23 -2.34 -12.82
CA THR A 6 -6.56 -3.71 -12.40
C THR A 6 -7.78 -3.72 -11.47
N CYS A 7 -7.88 -2.76 -10.54
CA CYS A 7 -9.06 -2.60 -9.68
C CYS A 7 -10.32 -2.26 -10.48
N LYS A 8 -10.20 -1.37 -11.49
CA LYS A 8 -11.34 -0.99 -12.34
C LYS A 8 -11.83 -2.17 -13.19
N ARG A 9 -10.92 -3.00 -13.69
CA ARG A 9 -11.25 -4.25 -14.40
C ARG A 9 -11.87 -5.29 -13.48
N TYR A 10 -11.29 -5.51 -12.30
CA TYR A 10 -11.82 -6.45 -11.30
C TYR A 10 -13.25 -6.07 -10.87
N PHE A 11 -13.48 -4.78 -10.62
CA PHE A 11 -14.80 -4.25 -10.29
C PHE A 11 -15.81 -4.42 -11.44
N SER A 12 -15.38 -4.16 -12.69
CA SER A 12 -16.22 -4.40 -13.86
C SER A 12 -16.53 -5.88 -14.10
N SER A 13 -15.61 -6.78 -13.76
CA SER A 13 -15.82 -8.23 -13.88
C SER A 13 -16.84 -8.73 -12.85
N ILE A 14 -16.76 -8.26 -11.60
CA ILE A 14 -17.74 -8.60 -10.54
C ILE A 14 -19.14 -8.11 -10.90
N ASN A 15 -19.26 -6.88 -11.43
CA ASN A 15 -20.56 -6.31 -11.79
C ASN A 15 -21.22 -7.08 -12.96
N LYS A 16 -20.39 -7.64 -13.86
CA LYS A 16 -20.84 -8.39 -15.05
C LYS A 16 -21.26 -9.82 -14.72
N GLU A 17 -20.60 -10.50 -13.78
CA GLU A 17 -20.94 -11.88 -13.39
C GLU A 17 -22.23 -11.96 -12.55
N LYS A 18 -22.52 -11.00 -11.66
CA LYS A 18 -23.63 -11.11 -10.70
C LYS A 18 -24.90 -10.32 -11.05
N LYS A 19 -24.98 -9.70 -12.24
CA LYS A 19 -26.15 -8.89 -12.69
C LYS A 19 -26.64 -7.89 -11.62
N LEU A 20 -25.73 -7.35 -10.82
CA LEU A 20 -26.04 -6.27 -9.89
C LEU A 20 -26.21 -5.02 -10.77
N GLY A 21 -27.41 -4.47 -10.88
CA GLY A 21 -27.71 -3.28 -11.71
C GLY A 21 -27.09 -1.99 -11.17
N LEU A 22 -25.79 -2.00 -10.88
CA LEU A 22 -25.07 -0.91 -10.22
C LEU A 22 -24.28 -0.13 -11.27
N ASN A 23 -24.89 0.95 -11.77
CA ASN A 23 -24.23 1.87 -12.70
C ASN A 23 -23.34 2.90 -11.97
N LYS A 24 -23.41 2.96 -10.63
CA LYS A 24 -22.58 3.78 -9.73
C LYS A 24 -22.77 3.32 -8.27
N VAL A 25 -21.71 2.91 -7.59
CA VAL A 25 -21.72 2.81 -6.11
C VAL A 25 -21.45 4.21 -5.58
N THR A 26 -22.47 4.90 -5.05
CA THR A 26 -22.34 6.35 -4.77
C THR A 26 -22.38 6.70 -3.28
N LYS A 27 -23.01 5.91 -2.39
CA LYS A 27 -23.11 6.26 -0.96
C LYS A 27 -23.17 5.01 -0.06
N ILE A 28 -22.57 5.11 1.13
CA ILE A 28 -22.70 4.12 2.22
C ILE A 28 -24.17 3.91 2.62
N SER A 29 -24.99 4.96 2.55
CA SER A 29 -26.42 4.88 2.84
C SER A 29 -27.15 3.92 1.89
N THR A 30 -26.85 3.98 0.59
CA THR A 30 -27.44 3.09 -0.42
C THR A 30 -27.04 1.62 -0.21
N MET A 31 -25.82 1.38 0.30
CA MET A 31 -25.39 0.02 0.66
C MET A 31 -26.12 -0.49 1.92
N CYS A 32 -26.31 0.36 2.93
CA CYS A 32 -27.09 0.01 4.13
C CYS A 32 -28.58 -0.20 3.83
N GLU A 33 -29.15 0.59 2.93
CA GLU A 33 -30.54 0.44 2.47
C GLU A 33 -30.75 -0.89 1.73
N LEU A 34 -29.81 -1.29 0.87
CA LEU A 34 -29.83 -2.59 0.18
C LEU A 34 -29.68 -3.77 1.16
N LEU A 35 -28.91 -3.59 2.25
CA LEU A 35 -28.74 -4.59 3.30
C LEU A 35 -30.01 -4.77 4.14
N ASN A 36 -30.71 -3.67 4.47
CA ASN A 36 -31.95 -3.73 5.24
C ASN A 36 -33.15 -4.24 4.41
N ALA A 37 -33.12 -4.05 3.08
CA ALA A 37 -34.22 -4.42 2.19
C ALA A 37 -34.23 -5.91 1.76
N ARG A 38 -33.14 -6.66 1.96
CA ARG A 38 -33.10 -8.11 1.66
C ARG A 38 -32.91 -8.92 2.94
N GLN A 39 -33.63 -10.04 3.07
CA GLN A 39 -33.31 -11.04 4.10
C GLN A 39 -31.89 -11.57 3.83
N ILE A 40 -31.02 -11.46 4.84
CA ILE A 40 -29.59 -11.77 4.72
C ILE A 40 -29.41 -13.26 5.02
N ASP A 41 -29.08 -14.06 4.00
CA ASP A 41 -28.55 -15.41 4.18
C ASP A 41 -27.09 -15.34 4.70
N GLU A 42 -26.67 -16.27 5.57
CA GLU A 42 -25.33 -16.28 6.20
C GLU A 42 -24.18 -16.19 5.19
N THR A 43 -24.34 -16.76 3.99
CA THR A 43 -23.33 -16.74 2.92
C THR A 43 -23.23 -15.38 2.21
N MET A 44 -24.32 -14.61 2.18
CA MET A 44 -24.36 -13.29 1.58
C MET A 44 -23.67 -12.25 2.48
N PHE A 45 -23.76 -12.42 3.80
CA PHE A 45 -23.13 -11.53 4.77
C PHE A 45 -21.61 -11.36 4.55
N TYR A 46 -20.90 -12.46 4.28
CA TYR A 46 -19.45 -12.44 4.07
C TYR A 46 -19.03 -11.64 2.81
N GLU A 47 -19.82 -11.72 1.73
CA GLU A 47 -19.59 -10.95 0.50
C GLU A 47 -19.80 -9.45 0.73
N TYR A 48 -20.81 -9.08 1.54
CA TYR A 48 -21.05 -7.68 1.90
C TYR A 48 -19.95 -7.11 2.80
N CYS A 49 -19.48 -7.87 3.79
CA CYS A 49 -18.34 -7.46 4.61
C CYS A 49 -17.10 -7.19 3.74
N LYS A 50 -16.81 -8.05 2.76
CA LYS A 50 -15.72 -7.81 1.80
C LYS A 50 -15.90 -6.51 1.01
N LEU A 51 -17.11 -6.24 0.52
CA LEU A 51 -17.39 -5.01 -0.23
C LEU A 51 -17.22 -3.76 0.63
N ILE A 52 -17.67 -3.79 1.88
CA ILE A 52 -17.50 -2.67 2.82
C ILE A 52 -16.02 -2.47 3.15
N ILE A 53 -15.29 -3.54 3.43
CA ILE A 53 -13.84 -3.48 3.68
C ILE A 53 -13.12 -2.90 2.46
N LEU A 54 -13.45 -3.36 1.25
CA LEU A 54 -12.86 -2.83 0.02
C LEU A 54 -13.19 -1.34 -0.14
N TYR A 55 -14.44 -0.94 0.06
CA TYR A 55 -14.88 0.45 -0.05
C TYR A 55 -14.19 1.36 0.96
N LEU A 56 -13.93 0.90 2.19
CA LEU A 56 -13.18 1.65 3.20
C LEU A 56 -11.68 1.63 2.93
N THR A 57 -11.15 0.52 2.39
CA THR A 57 -9.73 0.36 2.10
C THR A 57 -9.31 1.20 0.91
N VAL A 58 -10.12 1.30 -0.16
CA VAL A 58 -9.80 2.11 -1.35
C VAL A 58 -9.42 3.56 -1.01
N PRO A 59 -10.23 4.38 -0.34
CA PRO A 59 -9.88 5.76 0.01
C PRO A 59 -8.72 5.85 1.00
N VAL A 60 -8.58 4.88 1.91
CA VAL A 60 -7.45 4.82 2.85
C VAL A 60 -6.14 4.47 2.10
N THR A 61 -6.21 3.59 1.10
CA THR A 61 -5.07 3.26 0.25
C THR A 61 -4.70 4.38 -0.71
N THR A 62 -5.67 5.17 -1.20
CA THR A 62 -5.34 6.35 -2.01
C THR A 62 -4.61 7.38 -1.17
N ALA A 63 -5.04 7.65 0.06
CA ALA A 63 -4.34 8.58 0.94
C ALA A 63 -2.90 8.13 1.29
N THR A 64 -2.70 6.83 1.54
CA THR A 64 -1.34 6.29 1.80
C THR A 64 -0.47 6.24 0.54
N ALA A 65 -1.04 5.93 -0.62
CA ALA A 65 -0.37 6.04 -1.92
C ALA A 65 0.00 7.50 -2.25
N GLU A 66 -0.89 8.46 -2.05
CA GLU A 66 -0.63 9.89 -2.23
C GLU A 66 0.47 10.38 -1.29
N ARG A 67 0.43 9.98 -0.02
CA ARG A 67 1.50 10.29 0.94
C ARG A 67 2.85 9.74 0.47
N SER A 68 2.92 8.47 0.08
CA SER A 68 4.17 7.85 -0.40
C SER A 68 4.67 8.43 -1.73
N LEU A 69 3.77 8.78 -2.65
CA LEU A 69 4.11 9.47 -3.91
C LEU A 69 4.59 10.91 -3.68
N SER A 70 3.97 11.63 -2.74
CA SER A 70 4.41 12.97 -2.33
C SER A 70 5.81 12.93 -1.74
N VAL A 71 6.09 11.95 -0.89
CA VAL A 71 7.42 11.68 -0.33
C VAL A 71 8.44 11.38 -1.43
N LEU A 72 8.10 10.50 -2.38
CA LEU A 72 8.93 10.19 -3.54
C LEU A 72 9.24 11.44 -4.37
N ASN A 73 8.24 12.27 -4.65
CA ASN A 73 8.40 13.52 -5.37
C ASN A 73 9.33 14.47 -4.61
N ARG A 74 9.20 14.59 -3.27
CA ARG A 74 10.10 15.40 -2.44
C ARG A 74 11.54 14.91 -2.52
N ILE A 75 11.77 13.60 -2.43
CA ILE A 75 13.12 13.00 -2.56
C ILE A 75 13.72 13.30 -3.94
N LYS A 76 12.97 13.06 -5.02
CA LYS A 76 13.43 13.29 -6.39
C LYS A 76 13.74 14.77 -6.65
N THR A 77 12.87 15.66 -6.21
CA THR A 77 13.03 17.12 -6.41
C THR A 77 14.17 17.67 -5.59
N TYR A 78 14.26 17.32 -4.29
CA TYR A 78 15.33 17.80 -3.40
C TYR A 78 16.71 17.41 -3.92
N LEU A 79 16.87 16.16 -4.37
CA LEU A 79 18.15 15.67 -4.88
C LEU A 79 18.39 16.06 -6.34
N ARG A 80 17.37 16.53 -7.07
CA ARG A 80 17.39 16.82 -8.52
C ARG A 80 18.08 15.72 -9.35
N CYS A 81 17.89 14.46 -8.97
CA CYS A 81 18.65 13.34 -9.50
C CYS A 81 17.90 12.57 -10.59
N THR A 82 18.58 12.27 -11.69
CA THR A 82 18.25 11.16 -12.60
C THR A 82 18.73 9.84 -11.98
N MET A 83 18.09 9.39 -10.90
CA MET A 83 18.45 8.11 -10.27
C MET A 83 17.84 6.91 -11.01
N SER A 84 18.58 5.80 -11.06
CA SER A 84 18.03 4.51 -11.47
C SER A 84 16.94 4.04 -10.50
N GLN A 85 15.98 3.27 -11.02
CA GLN A 85 14.86 2.76 -10.22
C GLN A 85 15.35 1.91 -9.03
N GLN A 86 16.45 1.16 -9.19
CA GLN A 86 17.05 0.36 -8.12
C GLN A 86 17.51 1.22 -6.95
N ARG A 87 18.32 2.26 -7.22
CA ARG A 87 18.80 3.17 -6.18
C ARG A 87 17.64 3.90 -5.49
N LEU A 88 16.65 4.33 -6.27
CA LEU A 88 15.46 4.99 -5.76
C LEU A 88 14.66 4.10 -4.80
N ASN A 89 14.46 2.83 -5.16
CA ASN A 89 13.76 1.87 -4.32
C ASN A 89 14.49 1.64 -2.99
N HIS A 90 15.82 1.53 -3.01
CA HIS A 90 16.63 1.36 -1.79
C HIS A 90 16.53 2.55 -0.82
N VAL A 91 16.25 3.76 -1.31
CA VAL A 91 16.10 4.96 -0.48
C VAL A 91 14.66 5.15 0.02
N ILE A 92 13.66 4.83 -0.80
CA ILE A 92 12.26 5.07 -0.47
C ILE A 92 11.71 4.08 0.54
N ILE A 93 12.08 2.80 0.43
CA ILE A 93 11.63 1.75 1.35
C ILE A 93 11.93 2.13 2.81
N PRO A 94 13.17 2.50 3.20
CA PRO A 94 13.46 2.89 4.56
C PRO A 94 12.75 4.19 4.96
N HIS A 95 12.50 5.11 4.02
CA HIS A 95 11.82 6.37 4.34
C HIS A 95 10.30 6.22 4.55
N ILE A 96 9.65 5.27 3.88
CA ILE A 96 8.23 4.96 4.08
C ILE A 96 8.03 4.13 5.37
N HIS A 97 9.00 3.29 5.71
CA HIS A 97 8.95 2.40 6.87
C HIS A 97 9.89 2.85 7.99
N ASN A 98 10.09 4.16 8.14
CA ASN A 98 10.94 4.74 9.18
C ASN A 98 10.50 4.29 10.57
N ASP A 99 9.19 4.19 10.82
CA ASP A 99 8.64 3.75 12.12
C ASP A 99 9.13 2.35 12.52
N LYS A 100 9.42 1.48 11.53
CA LYS A 100 9.98 0.14 11.78
C LYS A 100 11.49 0.17 11.95
N LEU A 101 12.16 1.12 11.30
CA LEU A 101 13.61 1.29 11.43
C LEU A 101 14.00 1.89 12.77
N ASP A 102 13.16 2.75 13.34
CA ASP A 102 13.39 3.33 14.67
C ASP A 102 13.39 2.27 15.79
N LEU A 103 12.82 1.09 15.52
CA LEU A 103 12.85 -0.07 16.41
C LEU A 103 14.08 -0.96 16.22
N LEU A 104 14.87 -0.76 15.16
CA LEU A 104 16.05 -1.58 14.89
C LEU A 104 17.27 -1.05 15.64
N ASP A 105 18.04 -1.96 16.23
CA ASP A 105 19.34 -1.62 16.80
C ASP A 105 20.37 -1.41 15.67
N LEU A 106 20.74 -0.15 15.43
CA LEU A 106 21.73 0.21 14.44
C LEU A 106 23.10 -0.45 14.68
N LYS A 107 23.46 -0.75 15.94
CA LYS A 107 24.74 -1.42 16.24
C LYS A 107 24.74 -2.85 15.73
N SER A 108 23.66 -3.60 15.98
CA SER A 108 23.49 -4.96 15.44
C SER A 108 23.57 -4.98 13.91
N VAL A 109 22.89 -4.04 13.24
CA VAL A 109 22.89 -3.94 11.77
C VAL A 109 24.28 -3.59 11.24
N CYS A 110 25.01 -2.70 11.92
CA CYS A 110 26.38 -2.35 11.57
C CYS A 110 27.32 -3.56 11.70
N SER A 111 27.24 -4.29 12.81
CA SER A 111 28.01 -5.51 13.02
C SER A 111 27.73 -6.57 11.94
N ASP A 112 26.46 -6.75 11.58
CA ASP A 112 26.05 -7.65 10.50
C ASP A 112 26.55 -7.21 9.12
N PHE A 113 26.64 -5.91 8.87
CA PHE A 113 27.20 -5.37 7.63
C PHE A 113 28.73 -5.58 7.56
N ILE A 114 29.42 -5.35 8.69
CA ILE A 114 30.87 -5.55 8.82
C ILE A 114 31.23 -7.04 8.66
N SER A 115 30.44 -7.94 9.22
CA SER A 115 30.70 -9.39 9.12
C SER A 115 30.56 -9.94 7.70
N LYS A 116 29.74 -9.30 6.86
CA LYS A 116 29.46 -9.74 5.48
C LYS A 116 30.46 -9.23 4.43
N ASN A 117 31.30 -8.26 4.75
CA ASN A 117 32.25 -7.69 3.79
C ASN A 117 33.59 -7.35 4.43
N GLU A 118 34.66 -8.02 3.96
CA GLU A 118 36.03 -7.79 4.43
C GLU A 118 36.47 -6.33 4.22
N ASN A 119 36.05 -5.69 3.13
CA ASN A 119 36.32 -4.27 2.89
C ASN A 119 35.57 -3.35 3.86
N SER A 120 34.42 -3.76 4.39
CA SER A 120 33.70 -2.96 5.38
C SER A 120 34.42 -2.95 6.73
N LYS A 121 35.14 -4.02 7.08
CA LYS A 121 35.95 -4.06 8.31
C LYS A 121 37.03 -3.00 8.31
N THR A 122 37.69 -2.75 7.18
CA THR A 122 38.77 -1.76 7.12
C THR A 122 38.26 -0.33 7.28
N PHE A 123 37.07 -0.02 6.75
CA PHE A 123 36.49 1.33 6.84
C PHE A 123 35.68 1.58 8.12
N PHE A 124 35.03 0.57 8.69
CA PHE A 124 34.10 0.73 9.81
C PHE A 124 34.60 0.12 11.15
N SER A 125 35.83 -0.40 11.22
CA SER A 125 36.39 -0.97 12.47
C SER A 125 36.68 0.04 13.59
N ALA A 126 36.64 1.34 13.29
CA ALA A 126 36.93 2.41 14.26
C ALA A 126 35.66 3.12 14.81
N VAL A 127 34.46 2.67 14.41
CA VAL A 127 33.15 3.24 14.83
C VAL A 127 32.44 2.25 15.74
#